data_AF-A0A1Z4F0U8-F1
#
_entry.id   AF-A0A1Z4F0U8-F1
#
_cell.length_a   1.000
_cell.length_b   1.000
_cell.length_c   1.000
_cell.angle_alpha   90.00
_cell.angle_beta   90.00
_cell.angle_gamma   90.00
#
_symmetry.space_group_name_H-M   'P 1'
#
loop_
_entity.id
_entity.type
_entity.pdbx_description
1 polymer ?
#
loop_
_entity_poly.entity_id
_entity_poly.type
_entity_poly.pdbx_seq_one_letter_code
_entity_poly.pdbx_strand_id
1 'polypeptide(L)' 'MTAIKRFQKTGTCATCSGAIHFYPAPVTDEQAVAEGDNPSGQWTHLDTADWIDDPHDARPAS' A
#
# COMPACT_ATOMS: atom_id res chain seq x y z
N MET A 1 23.63 4.72 -10.85
CA MET A 1 22.17 4.67 -11.04
C MET A 1 21.57 4.23 -9.72
N THR A 2 20.88 5.12 -9.01
CA THR A 2 20.17 4.75 -7.79
C THR A 2 18.96 3.94 -8.22
N ALA A 3 18.95 2.65 -7.90
CA ALA A 3 17.82 1.78 -8.25
C ALA A 3 16.57 2.27 -7.53
N ILE A 4 15.55 2.66 -8.29
CA ILE A 4 14.23 2.99 -7.76
C ILE A 4 13.61 1.70 -7.23
N LYS A 5 13.68 1.48 -5.91
CA LYS A 5 12.96 0.40 -5.26
C LYS A 5 11.48 0.78 -5.22
N ARG A 6 10.70 0.24 -6.16
CA ARG A 6 9.23 0.23 -6.04
C ARG A 6 8.89 -0.80 -4.97
N PHE A 7 8.82 -0.35 -3.71
CA PHE A 7 8.56 -1.22 -2.57
C PHE A 7 7.10 -1.70 -2.60
N GLN A 8 6.91 -2.95 -2.96
CA GLN A 8 5.66 -3.65 -2.64
C GLN A 8 5.69 -3.94 -1.14
N LYS A 9 4.76 -3.33 -0.40
CA LYS A 9 4.59 -3.56 1.05
C LYS A 9 3.33 -4.41 1.26
N THR A 10 3.41 -5.38 2.15
CA THR A 10 2.25 -6.14 2.63
C THR A 10 2.05 -5.85 4.11
N GLY A 11 0.81 -5.94 4.57
CA GLY A 11 0.49 -5.69 5.98
C GLY A 11 -0.85 -6.29 6.37
N THR A 12 -1.26 -5.96 7.57
CA THR A 12 -2.55 -6.35 8.15
C THR A 12 -3.38 -5.09 8.37
N CYS A 13 -4.66 -5.12 8.00
CA CYS A 13 -5.57 -4.00 8.18
C CYS A 13 -5.80 -3.74 9.68
N ALA A 14 -5.67 -2.48 10.10
CA ALA A 14 -5.90 -2.06 11.48
C ALA A 14 -7.37 -2.23 11.92
N THR A 15 -8.31 -2.28 10.96
CA THR A 15 -9.75 -2.34 11.23
C THR A 15 -10.24 -3.79 11.32
N CYS A 16 -10.08 -4.59 10.27
CA CYS A 16 -10.62 -5.95 10.20
C CYS A 16 -9.58 -7.06 10.43
N SER A 17 -8.30 -6.72 10.62
CA SER A 17 -7.20 -7.70 10.65
C SER A 17 -7.02 -8.51 9.35
N GLY A 18 -7.66 -8.11 8.26
CA GLY A 18 -7.52 -8.70 6.93
C GLY A 18 -6.17 -8.39 6.27
N ALA A 19 -5.76 -9.21 5.30
CA ALA A 19 -4.50 -9.01 4.59
C ALA A 19 -4.60 -7.86 3.58
N ILE A 20 -3.63 -6.93 3.61
CA ILE A 20 -3.59 -5.78 2.70
C ILE A 20 -2.25 -5.68 1.95
N HIS A 21 -2.31 -5.11 0.76
CA HIS A 21 -1.15 -4.84 -0.09
C HIS A 21 -1.09 -3.36 -0.45
N PHE A 22 0.12 -2.80 -0.47
CA PHE A 22 0.38 -1.42 -0.87
C PHE A 22 0.78 -1.34 -2.34
N TYR A 23 -0.02 -0.63 -3.12
CA TYR A 23 0.26 -0.32 -4.52
C TYR A 23 0.80 1.12 -4.62
N PRO A 24 2.09 1.30 -4.93
CA PRO A 24 2.67 2.63 -5.11
C PRO A 24 2.03 3.33 -6.31
N ALA A 25 1.85 4.64 -6.21
CA ALA A 25 1.37 5.46 -7.31
C ALA A 25 2.42 5.50 -8.44
N PRO A 26 1.99 5.58 -9.72
CA PRO A 26 2.91 5.84 -10.82
C PRO A 26 3.45 7.26 -10.71
N VAL A 27 4.76 7.40 -10.47
CA VAL A 27 5.46 8.68 -10.33
C VAL A 27 6.68 8.74 -11.25
N THR A 28 7.21 9.94 -11.51
CA THR A 28 8.47 10.10 -12.27
C THR A 28 9.66 9.64 -11.45
N ASP A 29 10.81 9.45 -12.10
CA ASP A 29 12.04 9.04 -11.42
C ASP A 29 12.51 10.09 -10.40
N GLU A 30 12.37 11.39 -10.70
CA GLU A 30 12.69 12.48 -9.79
C GLU A 30 11.81 12.46 -8.53
N GLN A 31 10.51 12.21 -8.71
CA GLN A 31 9.58 12.11 -7.59
C GLN A 31 9.85 10.85 -6.77
N ALA A 32 10.13 9.70 -7.42
CA ALA A 32 10.49 8.48 -6.70
C ALA A 32 11.74 8.65 -5.83
N VAL A 33 12.74 9.39 -6.34
CA VAL A 33 13.94 9.75 -5.55
C VAL A 33 13.59 10.68 -4.39
N ALA A 34 12.70 11.65 -4.60
CA ALA A 34 12.27 12.58 -3.55
C ALA A 34 11.44 11.90 -2.43
N GLU A 35 10.60 10.93 -2.79
CA GLU A 35 9.75 10.17 -1.85
C GLU A 35 10.56 9.16 -1.00
N GLY A 36 11.66 8.62 -1.54
CA GLY A 36 12.53 7.69 -0.84
C GLY A 36 11.78 6.44 -0.33
N ASP A 37 11.87 6.18 0.98
CA ASP A 37 11.25 5.00 1.62
C ASP A 37 9.76 5.19 1.97
N ASN A 38 9.22 6.39 1.73
CA ASN A 38 7.83 6.76 1.97
C ASN A 38 7.09 7.04 0.65
N PRO A 39 6.92 6.04 -0.22
CA PRO A 39 6.24 6.21 -1.49
C PRO A 39 4.79 6.61 -1.30
N SER A 40 4.28 7.46 -2.19
CA SER A 40 2.84 7.69 -2.31
C SER A 40 2.16 6.46 -2.93
N GLY A 41 0.90 6.19 -2.55
CA GLY A 41 0.17 5.02 -3.03
C GLY A 41 -1.05 4.68 -2.19
N GLN A 42 -1.63 3.52 -2.47
CA GLN A 42 -2.88 3.08 -1.87
C GLN A 42 -2.74 1.67 -1.28
N TRP A 43 -3.32 1.47 -0.10
CA TRP A 43 -3.51 0.16 0.49
C TRP A 43 -4.83 -0.46 0.01
N THR A 44 -4.84 -1.77 -0.18
CA THR A 44 -6.02 -2.51 -0.68
C THR A 44 -6.10 -3.87 -0.02
N HIS A 45 -7.29 -4.33 0.39
CA HIS A 45 -7.45 -5.72 0.86
C HIS A 45 -7.27 -6.70 -0.29
N LEU A 46 -6.70 -7.85 0.04
CA LEU A 46 -6.45 -8.91 -0.92
C LEU A 46 -7.63 -9.88 -1.04
N ASP A 47 -8.42 -10.04 0.02
CA ASP A 47 -9.63 -10.83 -0.02
C ASP A 47 -10.82 -9.95 -0.46
N THR A 48 -11.66 -10.49 -1.34
CA THR A 48 -12.87 -9.82 -1.79
C THR A 48 -13.97 -9.89 -0.72
N ALA A 49 -13.96 -10.92 0.13
CA ALA A 49 -14.90 -11.04 1.25
C ALA A 49 -14.80 -9.84 2.20
N ASP A 50 -13.56 -9.34 2.44
CA ASP A 50 -13.31 -8.15 3.25
C ASP A 50 -14.05 -6.90 2.73
N TRP A 51 -14.40 -6.84 1.44
CA TRP A 51 -15.10 -5.69 0.85
C TRP A 51 -16.61 -5.80 0.96
N ILE A 52 -17.14 -7.01 1.12
CA ILE A 52 -18.58 -7.31 1.14
C ILE A 52 -19.10 -7.33 2.57
N ASP A 53 -18.40 -8.03 3.46
CA ASP A 53 -18.90 -8.30 4.80
C ASP A 53 -18.58 -7.17 5.80
N ASP A 54 -17.50 -6.41 5.57
CA ASP A 54 -17.09 -5.27 6.41
C ASP A 54 -16.41 -4.16 5.58
N PRO A 55 -17.14 -3.38 4.78
CA PRO A 55 -16.54 -2.36 3.89
C PRO A 55 -15.91 -1.20 4.68
N HIS A 56 -14.61 -0.98 4.49
CA HIS A 56 -13.86 0.15 5.06
C HIS A 56 -12.57 0.44 4.27
N ASP A 57 -11.95 1.59 4.55
CA ASP A 57 -10.65 1.95 3.98
C ASP A 57 -9.53 1.06 4.53
N ALA A 58 -8.80 0.38 3.63
CA ALA A 58 -7.65 -0.42 4.00
C ALA A 58 -6.53 0.47 4.56
N ARG A 59 -6.12 0.21 5.81
CA ARG A 59 -5.05 0.95 6.49
C ARG A 59 -4.17 -0.02 7.29
N PRO A 60 -2.83 0.03 7.16
CA PRO A 60 -1.96 -0.88 7.91
C PRO A 60 -2.04 -0.61 9.42
N ALA A 61 -2.03 -1.68 10.21
CA ALA A 61 -1.68 -1.61 11.61
C ALA A 61 -0.24 -1.05 11.73
N SER A 62 -0.08 -0.05 12.59
CA SER A 62 1.13 0.78 12.74
C SER A 62 2.41 -0.01 12.93
#